data_AF-A0A529HQ39-F1
#
_entry.id   AF-A0A529HQ39-F1
#
_cell.length_a   1.000
_cell.length_b   1.000
_cell.length_c   1.000
_cell.angle_alpha   90.00
_cell.angle_beta   90.00
_cell.angle_gamma   90.00
#
_symmetry.space_group_name_H-M   'P 1'
#
loop_
_entity.id
_entity.type
_entity.pdbx_description
1 polymer ?
#
loop_
_entity_poly.entity_id
_entity_poly.type
_entity_poly.pdbx_seq_one_letter_code
_entity_poly.pdbx_strand_id
1 'polypeptide(L)'
;MSDEHIDEVSGISTTGHEWDGIRELNNPLPRWWVITFYITVGWAVAYTIAYPAWPLLSSATKGVLGYSSRNDVKNELAAAEAAKGKYAAAVESKSLSEIASDYALREFAVAAGGAAFKVNCTQCHGSGAQGSKGFPNLNDDDW
;
A
#
# COMPACT_ATOMS: atom_id res chain seq x y z
N MET A 1 13.29 27.24 -46.82
CA MET A 1 12.06 26.55 -47.23
C MET A 1 12.22 25.12 -46.75
N SER A 2 11.20 24.56 -46.12
CA SER A 2 11.20 23.15 -45.73
C SER A 2 11.16 22.31 -47.00
N ASP A 3 12.25 21.62 -47.32
CA ASP A 3 12.27 20.71 -48.46
C ASP A 3 11.63 19.39 -48.02
N GLU A 4 10.50 19.02 -48.63
CA GLU A 4 9.89 17.72 -48.40
C GLU A 4 10.84 16.62 -48.89
N HIS A 5 11.53 15.99 -47.96
CA HIS A 5 12.34 14.80 -48.21
C HIS A 5 11.50 13.56 -47.95
N ILE A 6 11.47 12.65 -48.93
CA ILE A 6 10.90 11.32 -48.81
C ILE A 6 12.03 10.38 -48.38
N ASP A 7 11.84 9.72 -47.23
CA ASP A 7 12.80 8.75 -46.71
C ASP A 7 12.87 7.51 -47.62
N GLU A 8 14.09 7.11 -47.99
CA GLU A 8 14.31 6.04 -48.97
C GLU A 8 13.92 4.65 -48.44
N VAL A 9 13.96 4.43 -47.12
CA VAL A 9 13.70 3.12 -46.50
C VAL A 9 12.20 2.92 -46.25
N SER A 10 11.54 3.92 -45.68
CA SER A 10 10.14 3.86 -45.28
C SER A 10 9.18 4.39 -46.34
N GLY A 11 9.66 5.19 -47.31
CA GLY A 11 8.84 5.82 -48.34
C GLY A 11 7.93 6.93 -47.82
N ILE A 12 8.16 7.41 -46.59
CA ILE A 12 7.31 8.38 -45.88
C ILE A 12 7.97 9.76 -45.93
N SER A 13 7.16 10.81 -46.05
CA SER A 13 7.65 12.18 -46.03
C SER A 13 8.11 12.58 -44.63
N THR A 14 9.17 13.38 -44.57
CA THR A 14 9.67 13.97 -43.32
C THR A 14 8.99 15.31 -43.03
N THR A 15 9.13 15.81 -41.80
CA THR A 15 8.56 17.10 -41.34
C THR A 15 9.26 18.34 -41.94
N GLY A 16 10.23 18.15 -42.85
CA GLY A 16 10.86 19.22 -43.63
C GLY A 16 11.98 20.00 -42.92
N HIS A 17 12.38 19.56 -41.72
CA HIS A 17 13.53 20.10 -40.99
C HIS A 17 14.53 18.99 -40.66
N GLU A 18 15.80 19.37 -40.57
CA GLU A 18 16.89 18.49 -40.15
C GLU A 18 17.58 19.10 -38.93
N TRP A 19 17.82 18.25 -37.94
CA TRP A 19 18.45 18.59 -36.68
C TRP A 19 19.68 17.70 -36.50
N ASP A 20 20.86 18.23 -36.78
CA ASP A 20 22.14 17.51 -36.61
C ASP A 20 22.15 16.13 -37.31
N GLY A 21 21.74 16.09 -38.58
CA GLY A 21 21.63 14.84 -39.34
C GLY A 21 20.38 14.00 -39.06
N ILE A 22 19.53 14.36 -38.08
CA ILE A 22 18.28 13.65 -37.76
C ILE A 22 17.10 14.34 -38.43
N ARG A 23 16.22 13.54 -39.05
CA ARG A 23 14.94 13.98 -39.63
C ARG A 23 13.79 13.18 -39.02
N GLU A 24 12.61 13.79 -38.93
CA GLU A 24 11.43 13.16 -38.33
C GLU A 24 10.45 12.70 -39.42
N LEU A 25 10.03 11.44 -39.37
CA LEU A 25 9.02 10.91 -40.30
C LEU A 25 7.61 11.39 -39.90
N ASN A 26 6.83 11.85 -40.87
CA ASN A 26 5.44 12.26 -40.68
C ASN A 26 4.48 11.06 -40.72
N ASN A 27 4.66 10.13 -39.79
CA ASN A 27 3.79 8.97 -39.65
C ASN A 27 2.49 9.32 -38.91
N PRO A 28 1.34 8.75 -39.29
CA PRO A 28 0.18 8.77 -38.43
C PRO A 28 0.48 8.00 -37.14
N LEU A 29 -0.09 8.44 -36.02
CA LEU A 29 0.02 7.74 -34.76
C LEU A 29 -0.50 6.29 -34.90
N PRO A 30 0.15 5.30 -34.27
CA PRO A 30 -0.34 3.92 -34.29
C PRO A 30 -1.77 3.85 -33.75
N ARG A 31 -2.68 3.22 -34.52
CA ARG A 31 -4.11 3.15 -34.15
C ARG A 31 -4.36 2.57 -32.76
N TRP A 32 -3.63 1.52 -32.40
CA TRP A 32 -3.72 0.90 -31.08
C TRP A 32 -3.31 1.86 -29.96
N TRP A 33 -2.32 2.72 -30.21
CA TRP A 33 -1.85 3.71 -29.24
C TRP A 33 -2.93 4.76 -28.99
N VAL A 34 -3.55 5.28 -30.05
CA VAL A 34 -4.65 6.26 -29.96
C VAL A 34 -5.86 5.66 -29.25
N ILE A 35 -6.22 4.40 -29.56
CA ILE A 35 -7.30 3.69 -28.87
C ILE A 35 -7.01 3.59 -27.38
N THR A 36 -5.82 3.13 -26.99
CA THR A 36 -5.42 3.03 -25.57
C THR A 36 -5.48 4.38 -24.88
N PHE A 37 -5.01 5.45 -25.53
CA PHE A 37 -5.08 6.81 -25.00
C PHE A 37 -6.53 7.23 -24.71
N TYR A 38 -7.48 6.97 -25.62
CA TYR A 38 -8.88 7.31 -25.35
C TYR A 38 -9.54 6.40 -24.31
N ILE A 39 -9.12 5.14 -24.21
CA ILE A 39 -9.56 4.24 -23.13
C ILE A 39 -9.14 4.79 -21.77
N THR A 40 -7.90 5.27 -21.62
CA THR A 40 -7.43 5.82 -20.33
C THR A 40 -8.14 7.13 -19.99
N VAL A 41 -8.46 7.96 -20.98
CA VAL A 41 -9.31 9.15 -20.78
C VAL A 41 -10.70 8.75 -20.28
N GLY A 42 -11.34 7.77 -20.93
CA GLY A 42 -12.64 7.25 -20.49
C GLY A 42 -12.59 6.66 -19.08
N TRP A 43 -11.53 5.91 -18.77
CA TRP A 43 -11.28 5.37 -17.43
C TRP A 43 -11.12 6.47 -16.38
N ALA A 44 -10.36 7.53 -16.67
CA ALA A 44 -10.18 8.64 -15.75
C ALA A 44 -11.50 9.34 -15.41
N VAL A 45 -12.38 9.54 -16.42
CA VAL A 45 -13.72 10.10 -16.21
C VAL A 45 -14.57 9.16 -15.34
N ALA A 46 -14.61 7.86 -15.65
CA ALA A 46 -15.34 6.88 -14.87
C ALA A 46 -14.85 6.83 -13.41
N TYR A 47 -13.52 6.84 -13.21
CA TYR A 47 -12.90 6.79 -11.89
C TYR A 47 -13.22 8.05 -11.06
N THR A 48 -13.21 9.22 -11.69
CA THR A 48 -13.58 10.51 -11.07
C THR A 48 -15.03 10.54 -10.60
N ILE A 49 -15.94 9.82 -11.28
CA ILE A 49 -17.35 9.68 -10.89
C ILE A 49 -17.49 8.62 -9.78
N ALA A 50 -16.74 7.52 -9.86
CA ALA A 50 -16.81 6.42 -8.92
C ALA A 50 -16.28 6.79 -7.51
N TYR A 51 -15.18 7.53 -7.45
CA TYR A 51 -14.42 7.80 -6.23
C TYR A 51 -14.39 9.29 -5.84
N PRO A 52 -13.95 9.61 -4.62
CA PRO A 52 -13.63 10.99 -4.26
C PRO A 52 -12.54 11.58 -5.16
N ALA A 53 -12.76 12.77 -5.71
CA ALA A 53 -11.88 13.32 -6.75
C ALA A 53 -11.60 14.83 -6.60
N TRP A 54 -12.64 15.67 -6.62
CA TRP A 54 -12.45 17.12 -6.70
C TRP A 54 -12.49 17.77 -5.32
N PRO A 55 -11.45 18.52 -4.91
CA PRO A 55 -11.47 19.27 -3.67
C PRO A 55 -12.41 20.48 -3.80
N LEU A 56 -13.40 20.57 -2.91
CA LEU A 56 -14.24 21.74 -2.70
C LEU A 56 -13.75 22.49 -1.45
N LEU A 57 -14.35 23.64 -1.15
CA LEU A 57 -13.94 24.51 -0.03
C LEU A 57 -13.90 23.83 1.34
N SER A 58 -14.77 22.82 1.56
CA SER A 58 -14.90 22.14 2.86
C SER A 58 -14.82 20.61 2.79
N SER A 59 -14.85 20.02 1.60
CA SER A 59 -14.82 18.56 1.40
C SER A 59 -14.48 18.21 -0.04
N ALA A 60 -14.12 16.96 -0.32
CA ALA A 60 -14.03 16.47 -1.70
C ALA A 60 -15.40 15.98 -2.21
N THR A 61 -15.58 15.86 -3.52
CA THR A 61 -16.64 15.02 -4.08
C THR A 61 -16.54 13.63 -3.46
N LYS A 62 -17.67 12.94 -3.21
CA LYS A 62 -17.66 11.61 -2.58
C LYS A 62 -17.59 10.45 -3.58
N GLY A 63 -17.90 10.72 -4.85
CA GLY A 63 -18.17 9.70 -5.85
C GLY A 63 -19.49 8.96 -5.59
N VAL A 64 -19.85 8.05 -6.49
CA VAL A 64 -21.09 7.25 -6.40
C VAL A 64 -20.94 5.97 -5.58
N LEU A 65 -19.71 5.49 -5.36
CA LEU A 65 -19.46 4.25 -4.60
C LEU A 65 -19.37 4.48 -3.09
N GLY A 66 -19.32 5.73 -2.63
CA GLY A 66 -19.24 6.06 -1.20
C GLY A 66 -17.92 5.67 -0.52
N TYR A 67 -16.87 5.41 -1.30
CA TYR A 67 -15.55 5.03 -0.82
C TYR A 67 -14.91 6.10 0.08
N SER A 68 -14.20 5.67 1.11
CA SER A 68 -13.37 6.53 1.96
C SER A 68 -12.25 5.72 2.59
N SER A 69 -10.99 6.07 2.28
CA SER A 69 -9.82 5.39 2.83
C SER A 69 -9.78 5.39 4.36
N ARG A 70 -10.29 6.46 5.00
CA ARG A 70 -10.41 6.52 6.46
C ARG A 70 -11.45 5.53 7.00
N ASN A 71 -12.54 5.35 6.28
CA ASN A 71 -13.58 4.39 6.67
C ASN A 71 -13.09 2.96 6.46
N ASP A 72 -12.32 2.71 5.40
CA ASP A 72 -11.75 1.38 5.14
C ASP A 72 -10.80 0.95 6.24
N VAL A 73 -9.84 1.81 6.62
CA VAL A 73 -8.94 1.54 7.75
C VAL A 73 -9.73 1.30 9.04
N LYS A 74 -10.77 2.10 9.31
CA LYS A 74 -11.64 1.91 10.48
C LYS A 74 -12.32 0.54 10.45
N ASN A 75 -12.85 0.13 9.30
CA ASN A 75 -13.55 -1.14 9.15
C ASN A 75 -12.60 -2.34 9.27
N GLU A 76 -11.42 -2.25 8.66
CA GLU A 76 -10.37 -3.27 8.76
C GLU A 76 -9.88 -3.43 10.20
N LEU A 77 -9.63 -2.32 10.90
CA LEU A 77 -9.23 -2.34 12.30
C LEU A 77 -10.33 -2.95 13.18
N ALA A 78 -11.58 -2.52 13.00
CA ALA A 78 -12.72 -3.07 13.75
C ALA A 78 -12.90 -4.57 13.51
N ALA A 79 -12.73 -5.04 12.27
CA ALA A 79 -12.77 -6.46 11.94
C ALA A 79 -11.62 -7.24 12.60
N ALA A 80 -10.41 -6.70 12.59
CA ALA A 80 -9.25 -7.30 13.24
C ALA A 80 -9.41 -7.35 14.78
N GLU A 81 -9.96 -6.28 15.37
CA GLU A 81 -10.30 -6.21 16.80
C GLU A 81 -11.37 -7.23 17.17
N ALA A 82 -12.45 -7.35 16.37
CA ALA A 82 -13.49 -8.35 16.59
C ALA A 82 -12.93 -9.78 16.50
N ALA A 83 -12.06 -10.06 15.52
CA ALA A 83 -11.46 -11.38 15.32
C ALA A 83 -10.61 -11.84 16.52
N LYS A 84 -9.89 -10.92 17.19
CA LYS A 84 -9.08 -11.22 18.38
C LYS A 84 -9.78 -10.95 19.71
N GLY A 85 -10.94 -10.29 19.69
CA GLY A 85 -11.55 -9.65 20.86
C GLY A 85 -11.82 -10.60 22.03
N LYS A 86 -12.31 -11.83 21.75
CA LYS A 86 -12.56 -12.84 22.79
C LYS A 86 -11.29 -13.19 23.57
N TYR A 87 -10.19 -13.44 22.86
CA TYR A 87 -8.92 -13.81 23.50
C TYR A 87 -8.27 -12.60 24.17
N ALA A 88 -8.31 -11.42 23.54
CA ALA A 88 -7.80 -10.19 24.12
C ALA A 88 -8.50 -9.85 25.45
N ALA A 89 -9.84 -9.92 25.50
CA ALA A 89 -10.61 -9.69 26.73
C ALA A 89 -10.33 -10.75 27.81
N ALA A 90 -10.11 -12.02 27.40
CA ALA A 90 -9.74 -13.08 28.34
C ALA A 90 -8.33 -12.88 28.92
N VAL A 91 -7.38 -12.35 28.14
CA VAL A 91 -6.04 -11.96 28.63
C VAL A 91 -6.13 -10.76 29.58
N GLU A 92 -6.97 -9.77 29.28
CA GLU A 92 -7.12 -8.57 30.13
C GLU A 92 -7.78 -8.86 31.49
N SER A 93 -8.71 -9.82 31.53
CA SER A 93 -9.52 -10.11 32.72
C SER A 93 -8.92 -11.13 33.70
N LYS A 94 -7.90 -11.89 33.28
CA LYS A 94 -7.28 -12.97 34.07
C LYS A 94 -5.89 -12.59 34.56
N SER A 95 -5.52 -13.10 35.73
CA SER A 95 -4.14 -13.01 36.22
C SER A 95 -3.17 -13.83 35.38
N LEU A 96 -1.86 -13.52 35.48
CA LEU A 96 -0.82 -14.26 34.78
C LEU A 96 -0.83 -15.77 35.09
N SER A 97 -1.10 -16.15 36.34
CA SER A 97 -1.18 -17.57 36.75
C SER A 97 -2.40 -18.28 36.14
N GLU A 98 -3.55 -17.59 36.05
CA GLU A 98 -4.75 -18.10 35.40
C GLU A 98 -4.56 -18.26 33.89
N ILE A 99 -3.88 -17.31 33.24
CA ILE A 99 -3.52 -17.40 31.82
C ILE A 99 -2.55 -18.57 31.61
N ALA A 100 -1.52 -18.70 32.44
CA ALA A 100 -0.52 -19.77 32.33
C ALA A 100 -1.11 -21.17 32.54
N SER A 101 -2.19 -21.28 33.32
CA SER A 101 -2.88 -22.55 33.63
C SER A 101 -3.90 -22.95 32.56
N ASP A 102 -4.34 -22.02 31.71
CA ASP A 102 -5.28 -22.26 30.61
C ASP A 102 -4.50 -22.49 29.30
N TYR A 103 -4.44 -23.74 28.82
CA TYR A 103 -3.62 -24.10 27.66
C TYR A 103 -3.93 -23.24 26.42
N ALA A 104 -5.21 -23.08 26.09
CA ALA A 104 -5.62 -22.37 24.89
C ALA A 104 -5.34 -20.87 25.01
N LEU A 105 -5.58 -20.29 26.18
CA LEU A 105 -5.31 -18.87 26.42
C LEU A 105 -3.80 -18.58 26.49
N ARG A 106 -3.02 -19.48 27.09
CA ARG A 106 -1.55 -19.41 27.11
C ARG A 106 -0.97 -19.46 25.71
N GLU A 107 -1.43 -20.37 24.86
CA GLU A 107 -0.97 -20.48 23.48
C GLU A 107 -1.20 -19.17 22.71
N PHE A 108 -2.41 -18.60 22.81
CA PHE A 108 -2.71 -17.29 22.24
C PHE A 108 -1.81 -16.18 22.84
N ALA A 109 -1.69 -16.12 24.16
CA ALA A 109 -0.93 -15.06 24.85
C ALA A 109 0.56 -15.11 24.51
N VAL A 110 1.16 -16.30 24.39
CA VAL A 110 2.56 -16.48 23.98
C VAL A 110 2.76 -16.08 22.52
N ALA A 111 1.84 -16.47 21.61
CA ALA A 111 1.94 -16.09 20.21
C ALA A 111 1.79 -14.57 20.01
N ALA A 112 0.76 -13.97 20.62
CA ALA A 112 0.51 -12.53 20.56
C ALA A 112 1.60 -11.72 21.27
N GLY A 113 2.02 -12.17 22.44
CA GLY A 113 3.13 -11.59 23.21
C GLY A 113 4.45 -11.68 22.46
N GLY A 114 4.75 -12.81 21.80
CA GLY A 114 5.92 -12.97 20.96
C GLY A 114 5.94 -12.04 19.75
N ALA A 115 4.78 -11.79 19.12
CA ALA A 115 4.66 -10.78 18.08
C ALA A 115 4.87 -9.36 18.64
N ALA A 116 4.24 -9.03 19.77
CA ALA A 116 4.40 -7.74 20.43
C ALA A 116 5.86 -7.49 20.88
N PHE A 117 6.53 -8.52 21.39
CA PHE A 117 7.93 -8.48 21.81
C PHE A 117 8.85 -8.11 20.64
N LYS A 118 8.63 -8.75 19.48
CA LYS A 118 9.38 -8.45 18.24
C LYS A 118 9.26 -7.01 17.80
N VAL A 119 8.07 -6.43 17.91
CA VAL A 119 7.82 -5.03 17.50
C VAL A 119 8.37 -4.03 18.52
N ASN A 120 8.20 -4.30 19.81
CA ASN A 120 8.36 -3.27 20.85
C ASN A 120 9.54 -3.45 21.81
N CYS A 121 10.13 -4.65 21.90
CA CYS A 121 11.06 -4.99 22.99
C CYS A 121 12.44 -5.44 22.47
N THR A 122 12.51 -6.07 21.30
CA THR A 122 13.76 -6.63 20.74
C THR A 122 14.86 -5.59 20.53
N GLN A 123 14.50 -4.32 20.36
CA GLN A 123 15.45 -3.23 20.16
C GLN A 123 16.39 -3.06 21.36
N CYS A 124 15.91 -3.41 22.57
CA CYS A 124 16.69 -3.34 23.81
C CYS A 124 17.08 -4.73 24.32
N HIS A 125 16.13 -5.68 24.30
CA HIS A 125 16.30 -6.99 24.90
C HIS A 125 16.78 -8.07 23.92
N GLY A 126 17.08 -7.72 22.67
CA GLY A 126 17.55 -8.67 21.65
C GLY A 126 16.43 -9.54 21.06
N SER A 127 16.70 -10.16 19.91
CA SER A 127 15.72 -10.94 19.14
C SER A 127 15.22 -12.21 19.84
N GLY A 128 16.02 -12.77 20.74
CA GLY A 128 15.70 -13.92 21.58
C GLY A 128 15.52 -13.55 23.05
N ALA A 129 15.28 -12.27 23.37
CA ALA A 129 15.14 -11.77 24.73
C ALA A 129 16.40 -11.91 25.61
N GLN A 130 17.56 -12.17 25.02
CA GLN A 130 18.83 -12.42 25.71
C GLN A 130 19.52 -11.18 26.30
N GLY A 131 18.99 -9.98 26.06
CA GLY A 131 19.57 -8.73 26.53
C GLY A 131 20.82 -8.28 25.76
N SER A 132 21.44 -7.23 26.27
CA SER A 132 22.72 -6.70 25.80
C SER A 132 23.38 -5.86 26.91
N LYS A 133 24.56 -5.28 26.69
CA LYS A 133 25.19 -4.44 27.72
C LYS A 133 24.28 -3.26 28.07
N GLY A 134 23.79 -3.22 29.31
CA GLY A 134 22.86 -2.20 29.80
C GLY A 134 21.37 -2.57 29.67
N PHE A 135 21.04 -3.77 29.15
CA PHE A 135 19.67 -4.25 29.01
C PHE A 135 19.57 -5.72 29.47
N PRO A 136 18.66 -6.07 30.39
CA PRO A 136 18.64 -7.39 31.02
C PRO A 136 18.23 -8.49 30.04
N ASN A 137 18.68 -9.70 30.35
CA ASN A 137 18.19 -10.94 29.78
C ASN A 137 16.85 -11.28 30.42
N LEU A 138 15.82 -11.53 29.61
CA LEU A 138 14.46 -11.80 30.09
C LEU A 138 14.13 -13.30 30.14
N ASN A 139 15.12 -14.17 29.86
CA ASN A 139 14.97 -15.63 29.90
C ASN A 139 15.55 -16.27 31.15
N ASP A 140 16.28 -15.53 31.98
CA ASP A 140 16.87 -16.07 33.20
C ASP A 140 15.98 -15.81 34.42
N ASP A 141 16.46 -16.25 35.58
CA ASP A 141 15.74 -16.22 36.85
C ASP A 141 16.12 -15.01 37.72
N ASP A 142 16.85 -14.01 37.18
CA ASP A 142 17.31 -12.81 37.93
C ASP A 142 16.45 -11.58 37.57
N TRP A 143 15.55 -11.19 38.47
CA TRP A 143 14.50 -10.17 38.25
C TRP A 143 14.51 -9.06 39.30
#